data_AF-A0A953EQH1-F1
#
_entry.id   AF-A0A953EQH1-F1
#
_cell.length_a   1.000
_cell.length_b   1.000
_cell.length_c   1.000
_cell.angle_alpha   90.00
_cell.angle_beta   90.00
_cell.angle_gamma   90.00
#
_symmetry.space_group_name_H-M   'P 1'
#
loop_
_entity.id
_entity.type
_entity.pdbx_description
1 polymer ?
#
loop_
_entity_poly.entity_id
_entity_poly.type
_entity_poly.pdbx_seq_one_letter_code
_entity_poly.pdbx_strand_id
1 'polypeptide(L)'
;MEPTRGGFTIEETARRLGHARWVEIRLFELLGAWVGDTVDTDVKLRFASASRHCGWHAELLGERLPTVRELSPQRQTAPGSPTVVELFDDIAGTTSTAGRMSALHRVILPHLIAAYGWHRDRCTPVSDQSVERTLGFLLRDHLDEWRFGEMWLQQHPPSDPLPRDRWESLLVSAGGISGPTTFVEPRDLAPDSSRDGSGVEQPA
;
A
#
# COMPACT_ATOMS: atom_id res chain seq x y z
N MET A 1 -14.04 -16.91 22.56
CA MET A 1 -13.84 -17.43 21.19
C MET A 1 -13.59 -16.21 20.32
N GLU A 2 -12.32 -15.85 20.10
CA GLU A 2 -11.97 -14.74 19.19
C GLU A 2 -12.54 -15.06 17.80
N PRO A 3 -13.10 -14.07 17.08
CA PRO A 3 -13.54 -14.29 15.71
C PRO A 3 -12.35 -14.78 14.90
N THR A 4 -12.52 -15.89 14.18
CA THR A 4 -11.51 -16.48 13.30
C THR A 4 -10.96 -15.37 12.40
N ARG A 5 -9.71 -14.94 12.62
CA ARG A 5 -8.99 -14.10 11.66
C ARG A 5 -8.99 -14.86 10.34
N GLY A 6 -9.78 -14.39 9.37
CA GLY A 6 -9.85 -15.01 8.06
C GLY A 6 -8.49 -14.88 7.38
N GLY A 7 -7.81 -16.01 7.17
CA GLY A 7 -6.56 -16.06 6.42
C GLY A 7 -6.78 -15.91 4.92
N PHE A 8 -5.74 -15.48 4.23
CA PHE A 8 -5.67 -15.43 2.78
C PHE A 8 -5.32 -16.80 2.19
N THR A 9 -5.75 -17.07 0.95
CA THR A 9 -5.14 -18.16 0.18
C THR A 9 -3.71 -17.79 -0.21
N ILE A 10 -2.92 -18.77 -0.66
CA ILE A 10 -1.55 -18.53 -1.13
C ILE A 10 -1.55 -17.55 -2.31
N GLU A 11 -2.51 -17.68 -3.23
CA GLU A 11 -2.67 -16.80 -4.39
C GLU A 11 -3.07 -15.38 -3.98
N GLU A 12 -3.97 -15.25 -2.99
CA GLU A 12 -4.36 -13.95 -2.45
C GLU A 12 -3.18 -13.24 -1.78
N THR A 13 -2.42 -13.96 -0.94
CA THR A 13 -1.20 -13.44 -0.32
C THR A 13 -0.18 -13.05 -1.37
N ALA A 14 0.11 -13.92 -2.34
CA ALA A 14 1.09 -13.66 -3.39
C ALA A 14 0.74 -12.41 -4.22
N ARG A 15 -0.53 -12.27 -4.62
CA ARG A 15 -1.01 -11.09 -5.35
C ARG A 15 -0.86 -9.82 -4.52
N ARG A 16 -1.29 -9.85 -3.25
CA ARG A 16 -1.22 -8.68 -2.34
C ARG A 16 0.23 -8.24 -2.09
N LEU A 17 1.13 -9.20 -1.85
CA LEU A 17 2.56 -8.92 -1.69
C LEU A 17 3.19 -8.43 -2.99
N GLY A 18 2.74 -8.93 -4.14
CA GLY A 18 3.17 -8.47 -5.46
C GLY A 18 2.81 -7.01 -5.71
N HIS A 19 1.57 -6.61 -5.39
CA HIS A 19 1.14 -5.21 -5.48
C HIS A 19 1.90 -4.31 -4.50
N ALA A 20 2.08 -4.75 -3.25
CA ALA A 20 2.86 -4.01 -2.26
C ALA A 20 4.32 -3.81 -2.74
N ARG A 21 4.93 -4.88 -3.27
CA ARG A 21 6.30 -4.82 -3.81
C ARG A 21 6.39 -3.84 -4.97
N TRP A 22 5.40 -3.83 -5.86
CA TRP A 22 5.37 -2.86 -6.97
C TRP A 22 5.31 -1.42 -6.43
N VAL A 23 4.47 -1.15 -5.42
CA VAL A 23 4.38 0.18 -4.80
C VAL A 23 5.70 0.61 -4.18
N GLU A 24 6.38 -0.28 -3.44
CA GLU A 24 7.70 0.01 -2.85
C GLU A 24 8.77 0.31 -3.92
N ILE A 25 8.77 -0.42 -5.04
CA ILE A 25 9.66 -0.13 -6.17
C ILE A 25 9.38 1.27 -6.74
N ARG A 26 8.10 1.61 -6.93
CA ARG A 26 7.72 2.94 -7.43
C ARG A 26 8.07 4.05 -6.47
N LEU A 27 7.96 3.83 -5.16
CA LEU A 27 8.41 4.78 -4.16
C LEU A 27 9.93 4.95 -4.16
N PHE A 28 10.69 3.85 -4.28
CA PHE A 28 12.13 3.91 -4.43
C PHE A 28 12.54 4.81 -5.61
N GLU A 29 11.93 4.59 -6.78
CA GLU A 29 12.18 5.35 -8.01
C GLU A 29 11.76 6.82 -7.88
N LEU A 30 10.54 7.06 -7.39
CA LEU A 30 9.97 8.41 -7.23
C LEU A 30 10.81 9.27 -6.28
N LEU A 31 11.11 8.73 -5.09
CA LEU A 31 11.90 9.43 -4.08
C LEU A 31 13.35 9.63 -4.57
N GLY A 32 13.93 8.62 -5.22
CA GLY A 32 15.25 8.72 -5.82
C GLY A 32 15.34 9.82 -6.88
N ALA A 33 14.31 9.97 -7.71
CA ALA A 33 14.23 11.05 -8.69
C ALA A 33 14.13 12.43 -8.01
N TRP A 34 13.30 12.57 -6.99
CA TRP A 34 13.14 13.85 -6.27
C TRP A 34 14.41 14.32 -5.54
N VAL A 35 15.32 13.41 -5.15
CA VAL A 35 16.63 13.78 -4.57
C VAL A 35 17.44 14.67 -5.52
N GLY A 36 17.33 14.46 -6.84
CA GLY A 36 18.07 15.24 -7.84
C GLY A 36 17.68 16.72 -7.85
N ASP A 37 16.39 16.99 -7.67
CA ASP A 37 15.80 18.33 -7.85
C ASP A 37 15.48 19.05 -6.53
N THR A 38 15.60 18.38 -5.38
CA THR A 38 15.27 18.97 -4.08
C THR A 38 16.43 19.85 -3.59
N VAL A 39 16.14 21.14 -3.39
CA VAL A 39 17.12 22.14 -2.91
C VAL A 39 17.27 22.12 -1.38
N ASP A 40 16.17 21.89 -0.66
CA ASP A 40 16.20 21.78 0.79
C ASP A 40 17.02 20.56 1.22
N THR A 41 18.14 20.80 1.89
CA THR A 41 19.11 19.75 2.25
C THR A 41 18.52 18.71 3.19
N ASP A 42 17.71 19.13 4.16
CA ASP A 42 17.13 18.22 5.14
C ASP A 42 16.11 17.31 4.48
N VAL A 43 15.23 17.88 3.65
CA VAL A 43 14.25 17.11 2.85
C VAL A 43 14.96 16.19 1.86
N LYS A 44 16.03 16.66 1.23
CA LYS A 44 16.82 15.85 0.29
C LYS A 44 17.43 14.62 0.96
N LEU A 45 18.03 14.77 2.14
CA LEU A 45 18.59 13.64 2.89
C LEU A 45 17.49 12.67 3.33
N ARG A 46 16.32 13.19 3.69
CA ARG A 46 15.15 12.37 4.05
C ARG A 46 14.64 11.55 2.87
N PHE A 47 14.42 12.16 1.71
CA PHE A 47 14.06 11.43 0.49
C PHE A 47 15.10 10.37 0.10
N ALA A 48 16.39 10.67 0.25
CA ALA A 48 17.44 9.69 -0.02
C ALA A 48 17.37 8.49 0.95
N SER A 49 17.09 8.71 2.23
CA SER A 49 16.92 7.64 3.21
C SER A 49 15.65 6.83 2.95
N ALA A 50 14.52 7.51 2.74
CA ALA A 50 13.22 6.89 2.48
C ALA A 50 13.24 6.05 1.18
N SER A 51 13.90 6.55 0.12
CA SER A 51 14.14 5.79 -1.11
C SER A 51 14.85 4.46 -0.80
N ARG A 52 15.97 4.48 -0.08
CA ARG A 52 16.69 3.25 0.30
C ARG A 52 15.83 2.28 1.12
N HIS A 53 15.02 2.79 2.04
CA HIS A 53 14.09 1.95 2.79
C HIS A 53 13.08 1.26 1.86
N CYS A 54 12.46 2.00 0.94
CA CYS A 54 11.52 1.43 -0.04
C CYS A 54 12.20 0.36 -0.92
N GLY A 55 13.45 0.59 -1.35
CA GLY A 55 14.24 -0.41 -2.08
C GLY A 55 14.43 -1.70 -1.28
N TRP A 56 14.81 -1.58 0.00
CA TRP A 56 14.94 -2.72 0.90
C TRP A 56 13.58 -3.40 1.19
N HIS A 57 12.51 -2.63 1.34
CA HIS A 57 11.16 -3.16 1.52
C HIS A 57 10.72 -4.01 0.32
N ALA A 58 11.00 -3.54 -0.90
CA ALA A 58 10.73 -4.29 -2.13
C ALA A 58 11.51 -5.61 -2.21
N GLU A 59 12.73 -5.66 -1.69
CA GLU A 59 13.51 -6.90 -1.56
C GLU A 59 12.86 -7.86 -0.56
N LEU A 60 12.57 -7.38 0.66
CA LEU A 60 11.93 -8.20 1.70
C LEU A 60 10.59 -8.79 1.25
N LEU A 61 9.75 -7.99 0.59
CA LEU A 61 8.48 -8.46 0.02
C LEU A 61 8.73 -9.49 -1.08
N GLY A 62 9.74 -9.29 -1.91
CA GLY A 62 10.14 -10.22 -2.97
C GLY A 62 10.52 -11.59 -2.42
N GLU A 63 11.25 -11.63 -1.30
CA GLU A 63 11.61 -12.89 -0.63
C GLU A 63 10.41 -13.62 -0.02
N ARG A 64 9.28 -12.94 0.21
CA ARG A 64 8.06 -13.56 0.72
C ARG A 64 7.18 -14.14 -0.41
N LEU A 65 7.46 -13.81 -1.66
CA LEU A 65 6.71 -14.32 -2.80
C LEU A 65 7.09 -15.77 -3.12
N PRO A 66 6.13 -16.63 -3.53
CA PRO A 66 6.44 -17.99 -3.95
C PRO A 66 7.40 -18.01 -5.15
N THR A 67 8.28 -19.01 -5.20
CA THR A 67 9.23 -19.18 -6.31
C THR A 67 8.71 -20.12 -7.40
N VAL A 68 7.56 -20.77 -7.19
CA VAL A 68 6.89 -21.58 -8.20
C VAL A 68 6.53 -20.72 -9.41
N ARG A 69 6.69 -21.28 -10.61
CA ARG A 69 6.63 -20.53 -11.87
C ARG A 69 5.33 -19.74 -12.04
N GLU A 70 4.21 -20.29 -11.60
CA GLU A 70 2.87 -19.71 -11.73
C GLU A 70 2.71 -18.45 -10.86
N LEU A 71 3.36 -18.42 -9.70
CA LEU A 71 3.26 -17.36 -8.70
C LEU A 71 4.60 -16.63 -8.47
N SER A 72 5.50 -16.68 -9.47
CA SER A 72 6.86 -16.17 -9.31
C SER A 72 6.90 -14.68 -8.97
N PRO A 73 7.94 -14.18 -8.28
CA PRO A 73 8.00 -12.79 -7.87
C PRO A 73 7.86 -11.81 -9.05
N GLN A 74 8.47 -12.15 -10.19
CA GLN A 74 8.40 -11.34 -11.42
C GLN A 74 6.98 -11.25 -11.99
N ARG A 75 6.17 -12.30 -11.84
CA ARG A 75 4.78 -12.32 -12.33
C ARG A 75 3.82 -11.60 -11.39
N GLN A 76 4.06 -11.71 -10.08
CA GLN A 76 3.19 -11.10 -9.08
C GLN A 76 3.47 -9.60 -8.90
N THR A 77 4.69 -9.15 -9.19
CA THR A 77 5.06 -7.73 -9.06
C THR A 77 4.45 -6.92 -10.20
N ALA A 78 3.26 -6.41 -9.97
CA ALA A 78 2.47 -5.64 -10.90
C ALA A 78 1.70 -4.54 -10.15
N PRO A 79 1.32 -3.43 -10.83
CA PRO A 79 0.44 -2.45 -10.22
C PRO A 79 -0.91 -3.07 -9.88
N GLY A 80 -1.50 -2.63 -8.77
CA GLY A 80 -2.82 -3.09 -8.37
C GLY A 80 -3.93 -2.66 -9.34
N SER A 81 -3.74 -1.54 -10.06
CA SER A 81 -4.59 -1.11 -11.16
C SER A 81 -3.86 -0.11 -12.07
N PRO A 82 -4.32 0.11 -13.32
CA PRO A 82 -3.79 1.17 -14.17
C PRO A 82 -3.93 2.57 -13.55
N THR A 83 -4.99 2.81 -12.76
CA THR A 83 -5.23 4.09 -12.10
C THR A 83 -4.22 4.37 -10.97
N VAL A 84 -3.69 3.34 -10.29
CA VAL A 84 -2.54 3.55 -9.39
C VAL A 84 -1.33 4.04 -10.16
N VAL A 85 -1.08 3.54 -11.38
CA VAL A 85 0.03 4.03 -12.21
C VAL A 85 -0.17 5.51 -12.54
N GLU A 86 -1.38 5.90 -12.96
CA GLU A 86 -1.73 7.30 -13.23
C GLU A 86 -1.50 8.20 -12.00
N LEU A 87 -1.89 7.74 -10.80
CA LEU A 87 -1.63 8.46 -9.55
C LEU A 87 -0.14 8.73 -9.33
N PHE A 88 0.71 7.70 -9.47
CA PHE A 88 2.15 7.85 -9.28
C PHE A 88 2.77 8.76 -10.34
N ASP A 89 2.31 8.70 -11.59
CA ASP A 89 2.79 9.56 -12.67
C ASP A 89 2.35 11.02 -12.48
N ASP A 90 1.12 11.26 -12.02
CA ASP A 90 0.59 12.59 -11.69
C ASP A 90 1.37 13.21 -10.51
N ILE A 91 1.63 12.43 -9.45
CA ILE A 91 2.46 12.86 -8.31
C ILE A 91 3.90 13.15 -8.75
N ALA A 92 4.50 12.33 -9.62
CA ALA A 92 5.85 12.53 -10.12
C ALA A 92 6.05 13.88 -10.81
N GLY A 93 4.99 14.42 -11.43
CA GLY A 93 4.98 15.76 -12.02
C GLY A 93 5.06 16.93 -11.02
N THR A 94 5.00 16.66 -9.71
CA THR A 94 5.07 17.69 -8.69
C THR A 94 6.50 18.23 -8.55
N THR A 95 6.64 19.55 -8.67
CA THR A 95 7.95 20.22 -8.69
C THR A 95 8.30 20.92 -7.37
N SER A 96 7.32 21.42 -6.63
CA SER A 96 7.56 22.11 -5.36
C SER A 96 7.88 21.12 -4.23
N THR A 97 8.82 21.48 -3.34
CA THR A 97 9.17 20.66 -2.17
C THR A 97 7.94 20.41 -1.30
N ALA A 98 7.15 21.44 -0.99
CA ALA A 98 5.94 21.30 -0.19
C ALA A 98 4.87 20.41 -0.86
N GLY A 99 4.77 20.47 -2.19
CA GLY A 99 3.91 19.59 -2.96
C GLY A 99 4.34 18.12 -2.88
N ARG A 100 5.63 17.84 -3.11
CA ARG A 100 6.21 16.48 -2.97
C ARG A 100 6.03 15.92 -1.57
N MET A 101 6.34 16.73 -0.56
CA MET A 101 6.14 16.38 0.85
C MET A 101 4.67 16.07 1.15
N SER A 102 3.73 16.88 0.64
CA SER A 102 2.30 16.64 0.83
C SER A 102 1.80 15.39 0.10
N ALA A 103 2.27 15.14 -1.13
CA ALA A 103 1.90 13.94 -1.88
C ALA A 103 2.35 12.67 -1.14
N LEU A 104 3.60 12.65 -0.66
CA LEU A 104 4.13 11.50 0.07
C LEU A 104 3.42 11.31 1.41
N HIS A 105 3.46 12.31 2.28
CA HIS A 105 3.10 12.15 3.70
C HIS A 105 1.61 12.27 3.98
N ARG A 106 0.86 12.95 3.11
CA ARG A 106 -0.58 13.14 3.34
C ARG A 106 -1.48 12.40 2.35
N VAL A 107 -0.90 11.70 1.37
CA VAL A 107 -1.67 10.88 0.42
C VAL A 107 -1.10 9.48 0.38
N ILE A 108 0.16 9.29 -0.05
CA ILE A 108 0.69 7.93 -0.27
C ILE A 108 0.89 7.16 1.03
N LEU A 109 1.69 7.70 1.98
CA LEU A 109 2.03 6.99 3.21
C LEU A 109 0.81 6.63 4.07
N PRO A 110 -0.19 7.51 4.30
CA PRO A 110 -1.38 7.14 5.05
C PRO A 110 -2.11 5.93 4.45
N HIS A 111 -2.27 5.90 3.12
CA HIS A 111 -2.92 4.79 2.42
C HIS A 111 -2.09 3.52 2.44
N LEU A 112 -0.76 3.64 2.33
CA LEU A 112 0.16 2.52 2.42
C LEU A 112 0.15 1.88 3.80
N ILE A 113 0.23 2.71 4.84
CA ILE A 113 0.15 2.29 6.25
C ILE A 113 -1.18 1.57 6.51
N ALA A 114 -2.29 2.13 6.03
CA ALA A 114 -3.60 1.49 6.14
C ALA A 114 -3.64 0.13 5.44
N ALA A 115 -3.18 0.05 4.19
CA ALA A 115 -3.18 -1.19 3.41
C ALA A 115 -2.32 -2.29 4.06
N TYR A 116 -1.12 -1.94 4.53
CA TYR A 116 -0.21 -2.90 5.15
C TYR A 116 -0.67 -3.31 6.54
N GLY A 117 -1.22 -2.38 7.34
CA GLY A 117 -1.84 -2.67 8.62
C GLY A 117 -2.99 -3.67 8.45
N TRP A 118 -3.86 -3.41 7.49
CA TRP A 118 -5.01 -4.27 7.21
C TRP A 118 -4.61 -5.68 6.77
N HIS A 119 -3.59 -5.81 5.92
CA HIS A 119 -3.05 -7.12 5.52
C HIS A 119 -2.47 -7.84 6.75
N ARG A 120 -1.62 -7.14 7.52
CA ARG A 120 -0.97 -7.70 8.70
C ARG A 120 -1.98 -8.21 9.73
N ASP A 121 -3.08 -7.49 9.95
CA ASP A 121 -4.12 -7.89 10.90
C ASP A 121 -4.88 -9.17 10.49
N ARG A 122 -4.79 -9.57 9.21
CA ARG A 122 -5.37 -10.81 8.66
C ARG A 122 -4.37 -11.95 8.54
N CYS A 123 -3.09 -11.70 8.78
CA CYS A 123 -2.10 -12.77 8.86
C CYS A 123 -2.46 -13.75 9.98
N THR A 124 -2.33 -15.05 9.70
CA THR A 124 -2.47 -16.10 10.69
C THR A 124 -1.11 -16.51 11.26
N PRO A 125 -1.01 -16.86 12.56
CA PRO A 125 0.26 -17.27 13.15
C PRO A 125 0.89 -18.52 12.53
N VAL A 126 0.08 -19.36 11.88
CA VAL A 126 0.52 -20.67 11.36
C VAL A 126 1.17 -20.56 9.99
N SER A 127 0.55 -19.83 9.05
CA SER A 127 1.07 -19.72 7.67
C SER A 127 1.80 -18.42 7.40
N ASP A 128 1.44 -17.34 8.10
CA ASP A 128 1.78 -15.98 7.65
C ASP A 128 2.75 -15.27 8.59
N GLN A 129 3.33 -15.96 9.59
CA GLN A 129 4.20 -15.34 10.59
C GLN A 129 5.37 -14.56 9.96
N SER A 130 5.95 -15.09 8.88
CA SER A 130 7.05 -14.42 8.19
C SER A 130 6.59 -13.16 7.45
N VAL A 131 5.38 -13.19 6.87
CA VAL A 131 4.74 -12.05 6.21
C VAL A 131 4.34 -10.99 7.23
N GLU A 132 3.69 -11.39 8.32
CA GLU A 132 3.31 -10.53 9.43
C GLU A 132 4.52 -9.75 9.97
N ARG A 133 5.64 -10.47 10.16
CA ARG A 133 6.89 -9.88 10.62
C ARG A 133 7.45 -8.88 9.60
N THR A 134 7.48 -9.22 8.31
CA THR A 134 7.92 -8.32 7.23
C THR A 134 7.08 -7.06 7.18
N LEU A 135 5.75 -7.17 7.15
CA LEU A 135 4.84 -6.02 7.17
C LEU A 135 5.05 -5.17 8.42
N GLY A 136 5.38 -5.78 9.56
CA GLY A 136 5.75 -5.08 10.78
C GLY A 136 7.02 -4.23 10.66
N PHE A 137 8.03 -4.64 9.87
CA PHE A 137 9.20 -3.79 9.59
C PHE A 137 8.82 -2.59 8.75
N LEU A 138 8.16 -2.84 7.62
CA LEU A 138 7.70 -1.80 6.67
C LEU A 138 6.84 -0.75 7.37
N LEU A 139 5.85 -1.19 8.16
CA LEU A 139 4.96 -0.29 8.89
C LEU A 139 5.71 0.63 9.87
N ARG A 140 6.76 0.15 10.53
CA ARG A 140 7.55 0.99 11.44
C ARG A 140 8.25 2.10 10.68
N ASP A 141 8.94 1.75 9.61
CA ASP A 141 9.68 2.72 8.79
C ASP A 141 8.73 3.76 8.17
N HIS A 142 7.59 3.31 7.61
CA HIS A 142 6.59 4.20 7.02
C HIS A 142 5.90 5.11 8.04
N LEU A 143 5.62 4.61 9.25
CA LEU A 143 5.05 5.42 10.33
C LEU A 143 6.03 6.50 10.82
N ASP A 144 7.32 6.16 10.91
CA ASP A 144 8.35 7.12 11.31
C ASP A 144 8.56 8.19 10.23
N GLU A 145 8.56 7.81 8.95
CA GLU A 145 8.61 8.75 7.83
C GLU A 145 7.38 9.66 7.82
N TRP A 146 6.18 9.08 7.98
CA TRP A 146 4.93 9.83 8.05
C TRP A 146 4.95 10.90 9.14
N ARG A 147 5.38 10.55 10.36
CA ARG A 147 5.50 11.49 11.49
C ARG A 147 6.43 12.64 11.19
N PHE A 148 7.59 12.34 10.58
CA PHE A 148 8.57 13.36 10.22
C PHE A 148 7.97 14.37 9.23
N GLY A 149 7.38 13.88 8.13
CA GLY A 149 6.85 14.77 7.10
C GLY A 149 5.63 15.56 7.54
N GLU A 150 4.76 15.00 8.39
CA GLU A 150 3.65 15.78 8.96
C GLU A 150 4.15 16.94 9.82
N MET A 151 5.16 16.70 10.66
CA MET A 151 5.75 17.77 11.47
C MET A 151 6.40 18.85 10.59
N TRP A 152 7.11 18.44 9.54
CA TRP A 152 7.70 19.37 8.58
C TRP A 152 6.63 20.21 7.86
N LEU A 153 5.53 19.59 7.40
CA LEU A 153 4.43 20.26 6.70
C LEU A 153 3.61 21.22 7.57
N GLN A 154 3.59 21.02 8.89
CA GLN A 154 2.98 22.00 9.81
C GLN A 154 3.81 23.28 9.92
N GLN A 155 5.13 23.17 9.81
CA GLN A 155 6.05 24.31 9.84
C GLN A 155 6.18 24.99 8.47
N HIS A 156 6.01 24.21 7.39
CA HIS A 156 6.18 24.64 6.00
C HIS A 156 4.91 24.34 5.19
N PRO A 157 3.79 25.02 5.48
CA PRO A 157 2.56 24.80 4.72
C PRO A 157 2.77 25.14 3.24
N PRO A 158 2.13 24.40 2.32
CA PRO A 158 2.22 24.72 0.90
C PRO A 158 1.63 26.11 0.62
N SER A 159 2.36 26.92 -0.14
CA SER A 159 1.93 28.27 -0.52
C SER A 159 0.82 28.26 -1.57
N ASP A 160 0.81 27.26 -2.44
CA ASP A 160 -0.16 27.09 -3.52
C ASP A 160 -1.12 25.93 -3.23
N PRO A 161 -2.36 25.99 -3.74
CA PRO A 161 -3.28 24.87 -3.69
C PRO A 161 -2.67 23.63 -4.34
N LEU A 162 -2.70 22.51 -3.62
CA LEU A 162 -2.24 21.22 -4.12
C LEU A 162 -3.41 20.40 -4.68
N PRO A 163 -3.19 19.56 -5.70
CA PRO A 163 -4.23 18.74 -6.31
C PRO A 163 -4.57 17.50 -5.43
N ARG A 164 -4.69 17.67 -4.12
CA ARG A 164 -4.99 16.59 -3.17
C ARG A 164 -6.28 15.86 -3.56
N ASP A 165 -7.35 16.59 -3.82
CA ASP A 165 -8.65 16.00 -4.12
C ASP A 165 -8.60 15.13 -5.39
N ARG A 166 -7.75 15.52 -6.36
CA ARG A 166 -7.48 14.70 -7.55
C ARG A 166 -6.75 13.41 -7.18
N TRP A 167 -5.69 13.49 -6.39
CA TRP A 167 -4.94 12.30 -5.95
C TRP A 167 -5.81 11.34 -5.13
N GLU A 168 -6.63 11.86 -4.21
CA GLU A 168 -7.58 11.07 -3.43
C GLU A 168 -8.64 10.41 -4.34
N SER A 169 -9.17 11.16 -5.31
CA SER A 169 -10.11 10.61 -6.30
C SER A 169 -9.49 9.48 -7.14
N LEU A 170 -8.21 9.60 -7.52
CA LEU A 170 -7.49 8.54 -8.22
C LEU A 170 -7.31 7.31 -7.34
N LEU A 171 -6.95 7.49 -6.06
CA LEU A 171 -6.85 6.38 -5.09
C LEU A 171 -8.17 5.62 -4.92
N VAL A 172 -9.27 6.35 -4.75
CA VAL A 172 -10.61 5.75 -4.62
C VAL A 172 -10.96 4.98 -5.89
N SER A 173 -10.76 5.60 -7.06
CA SER A 173 -11.04 4.97 -8.36
C SER A 173 -10.17 3.74 -8.62
N ALA A 174 -8.94 3.74 -8.10
CA ALA A 174 -8.02 2.61 -8.17
C ALA A 174 -8.41 1.43 -7.27
N GLY A 175 -9.35 1.62 -6.33
CA GLY A 175 -9.67 0.64 -5.29
C GLY A 175 -8.68 0.62 -4.10
N GLY A 176 -7.88 1.67 -3.97
CA GLY A 176 -6.80 1.80 -2.98
C GLY A 176 -5.39 1.71 -3.59
N ILE A 177 -4.37 1.99 -2.76
CA ILE A 177 -2.97 2.06 -3.19
C ILE A 177 -2.43 0.72 -3.75
N SER A 178 -3.04 -0.40 -3.37
CA SER A 178 -2.70 -1.75 -3.85
C SER A 178 -3.78 -2.33 -4.77
N GLY A 179 -4.64 -1.49 -5.35
CA GLY A 179 -5.66 -1.87 -6.31
C GLY A 179 -6.95 -2.42 -5.69
N PRO A 180 -7.88 -2.93 -6.53
CA PRO A 180 -9.12 -3.55 -6.07
C PRO A 180 -8.79 -4.68 -5.09
N THR A 181 -9.57 -4.79 -4.01
CA THR A 181 -9.37 -5.69 -2.85
C THR A 181 -8.37 -5.24 -1.78
N THR A 182 -7.83 -4.01 -1.85
CA THR A 182 -6.95 -3.48 -0.79
C THR A 182 -7.54 -3.66 0.62
N PHE A 183 -8.84 -3.39 0.79
CA PHE A 183 -9.55 -3.48 2.08
C PHE A 183 -10.75 -4.43 2.10
N VAL A 184 -10.97 -5.18 1.02
CA VAL A 184 -12.17 -6.01 0.83
C VAL A 184 -11.75 -7.38 0.33
N GLU A 185 -12.33 -8.45 0.88
CA GLU A 185 -12.19 -9.77 0.27
C GLU A 185 -13.28 -9.98 -0.79
N PRO A 186 -12.97 -10.59 -1.95
CA PRO A 186 -14.00 -11.00 -2.92
C PRO A 186 -15.10 -11.88 -2.32
N ARG A 187 -14.75 -12.70 -1.32
CA ARG A 187 -15.68 -13.56 -0.58
C ARG A 187 -16.64 -12.77 0.34
N ASP A 188 -16.26 -11.58 0.77
CA ASP A 188 -17.11 -10.69 1.58
C ASP A 188 -18.18 -9.98 0.73
N LEU A 189 -18.02 -10.00 -0.60
CA LEU A 189 -18.95 -9.43 -1.57
C LEU A 189 -19.96 -10.45 -2.12
N ALA A 190 -19.76 -11.75 -1.87
CA ALA A 190 -20.69 -12.78 -2.29
C ALA A 190 -21.94 -12.78 -1.38
N PRO A 191 -23.17 -12.83 -1.93
CA PRO A 191 -24.36 -12.95 -1.11
C PRO A 191 -24.29 -14.27 -0.32
N ASP A 192 -24.57 -14.17 0.98
CA ASP A 192 -24.56 -15.31 1.91
C ASP A 192 -25.60 -16.36 1.48
N SER A 193 -25.14 -17.40 0.78
CA SER A 193 -25.98 -18.51 0.33
C SER A 193 -26.50 -19.37 1.48
N SER A 194 -26.10 -19.11 2.74
CA SER A 194 -26.57 -19.83 3.92
C SER A 194 -27.84 -19.25 4.55
N ARG A 195 -28.34 -18.10 4.08
CA ARG A 195 -29.58 -17.48 4.60
C ARG A 195 -30.88 -17.89 3.91
N ASP A 196 -30.83 -18.55 2.75
CA ASP A 196 -32.01 -19.00 2.00
C ASP A 196 -32.47 -20.43 2.38
N GLY A 197 -32.33 -20.79 3.65
CA GLY A 197 -32.85 -22.02 4.24
C GLY A 197 -34.11 -21.81 5.08
N SER A 198 -35.08 -21.04 4.62
CA SER A 198 -36.38 -20.95 5.29
C SER A 198 -37.21 -22.20 4.96
N GLY A 199 -37.45 -23.00 5.99
CA GLY A 199 -38.27 -24.20 5.92
C GLY A 199 -39.68 -23.88 5.42
N VAL A 200 -40.09 -24.58 4.36
CA VAL A 200 -41.50 -24.70 3.99
C VAL A 200 -41.97 -26.05 4.52
N GLU A 201 -42.49 -26.02 5.73
CA GLU A 201 -43.34 -27.09 6.25
C GLU A 201 -44.69 -26.97 5.53
N GLN A 202 -45.01 -27.93 4.64
CA GLN A 202 -46.32 -28.02 4.00
C GLN A 202 -47.28 -28.77 4.93
N PRO A 203 -48.44 -28.20 5.31
CA PRO A 203 -49.48 -28.98 5.97
C PRO A 203 -50.30 -29.75 4.93
N ALA A 204 -50.69 -30.97 5.32
CA ALA A 204 -51.65 -31.82 4.62
C ALA A 204 -53.10 -31.37 4.85
#